data_AF-A0A955HMM1-F1
#
_entry.id   AF-A0A955HMM1-F1
#
_cell.length_a   1.000
_cell.length_b   1.000
_cell.length_c   1.000
_cell.angle_alpha   90.00
_cell.angle_beta   90.00
_cell.angle_gamma   90.00
#
_symmetry.space_group_name_H-M   'P 1'
#
loop_
_entity.id
_entity.type
_entity.pdbx_description
1 polymer ?
#
loop_
_entity_poly.entity_id
_entity_poly.type
_entity_poly.pdbx_seq_one_letter_code
_entity_poly.pdbx_strand_id
1 'polypeptide(L)'
;MQRLDEELSKVRKEVKPENLETDTGQLRKRYRLHERIVQHFNTDELQALMYSVGVNPENIAPMEPLTERALEFVLHMQRHGKTEQLITRLGDLRPLVDWHEI
;
A
#
# COMPACT_ATOMS: atom_id res chain seq x y z
N MET A 1 35.46 32.79 -1.32
CA MET A 1 34.84 31.85 -0.34
C MET A 1 33.49 32.34 0.19
N GLN A 2 32.80 33.32 -0.45
CA GLN A 2 31.50 33.85 0.02
C GLN A 2 30.30 33.46 -0.87
N ARG A 3 30.52 33.09 -2.14
CA ARG A 3 29.45 32.88 -3.12
C ARG A 3 28.75 31.52 -3.02
N LEU A 4 29.47 30.49 -2.56
CA LEU A 4 28.89 29.14 -2.38
C LEU A 4 27.95 29.05 -1.16
N ASP A 5 28.26 29.77 -0.07
CA ASP A 5 27.44 29.76 1.14
C ASP A 5 26.10 30.49 0.94
N GLU A 6 26.08 31.54 0.11
CA GLU A 6 24.84 32.23 -0.26
C GLU A 6 23.93 31.38 -1.17
N GLU A 7 24.51 30.64 -2.12
CA GLU A 7 23.78 29.71 -2.99
C GLU A 7 23.20 28.54 -2.18
N LEU A 8 23.98 27.94 -1.28
CA LEU A 8 23.52 26.87 -0.39
C LEU A 8 22.43 27.35 0.58
N SER A 9 22.50 28.60 1.06
CA SER A 9 21.48 29.22 1.91
C SER A 9 20.17 29.50 1.16
N LYS A 10 20.22 29.81 -0.14
CA LYS A 10 19.03 29.95 -1.00
C LYS A 10 18.37 28.60 -1.32
N VAL A 11 19.15 27.59 -1.69
CA VAL A 11 18.64 26.23 -1.95
C VAL A 11 17.94 25.66 -0.72
N ARG A 12 18.46 25.92 0.49
CA ARG A 12 17.87 25.44 1.74
C ARG A 12 16.56 26.16 2.13
N LYS A 13 16.28 27.34 1.55
CA LYS A 13 15.06 28.12 1.81
C LYS A 13 13.92 27.82 0.83
N GLU A 14 14.18 27.16 -0.29
CA GLU A 14 13.15 26.80 -1.28
C GLU A 14 12.59 25.38 -1.13
N VAL A 15 13.11 24.58 -0.20
CA VAL A 15 12.49 23.30 0.15
C VAL A 15 11.36 23.57 1.13
N LYS A 16 10.15 23.76 0.61
CA LYS A 16 8.93 23.80 1.42
C LYS A 16 8.80 22.49 2.20
N PRO A 17 8.44 22.52 3.50
CA PRO A 17 8.29 21.32 4.31
C PRO A 17 7.21 20.35 3.78
N GLU A 18 6.28 20.84 2.95
CA GLU A 18 5.27 20.04 2.25
C GLU A 18 5.84 19.02 1.25
N ASN A 19 7.12 19.16 0.85
CA ASN A 19 7.80 18.25 -0.09
C ASN A 19 8.79 17.29 0.60
N LEU A 20 8.85 17.26 1.93
CA LEU A 20 9.67 16.30 2.70
C LEU A 20 8.85 15.10 3.21
N GLU A 21 7.52 15.12 3.04
CA GLU A 21 6.64 13.97 3.34
C GLU A 21 6.64 12.90 2.23
N THR A 22 7.41 13.13 1.16
CA THR A 22 7.36 12.35 -0.07
C THR A 22 8.57 11.45 -0.19
N ASP A 23 8.46 10.25 0.38
CA ASP A 23 8.83 8.96 -0.26
C ASP A 23 8.62 7.81 0.73
N THR A 24 9.12 8.00 1.96
CA THR A 24 9.04 6.99 3.02
C THR A 24 7.65 6.83 3.61
N GLY A 25 6.85 7.91 3.61
CA GLY A 25 5.44 7.88 4.03
C GLY A 25 4.59 7.02 3.09
N GLN A 26 4.69 7.24 1.77
CA GLN A 26 3.96 6.45 0.78
C GLN A 26 4.40 4.97 0.74
N LEU A 27 5.69 4.69 0.95
CA LEU A 27 6.17 3.31 1.06
C LEU A 27 5.61 2.63 2.31
N ARG A 28 5.69 3.26 3.50
CA ARG A 28 5.14 2.73 4.75
C ARG A 28 3.63 2.53 4.68
N LYS A 29 2.95 3.40 3.93
CA LYS A 29 1.52 3.33 3.68
C LYS A 29 1.11 2.05 2.95
N ARG A 30 1.83 1.73 1.86
CA ARG A 30 1.63 0.49 1.08
C ARG A 30 1.86 -0.81 1.86
N TYR A 31 2.75 -0.81 2.86
CA TYR A 31 3.03 -2.00 3.66
C TYR A 31 1.92 -2.35 4.66
N ARG A 32 1.01 -1.45 5.01
CA ARG A 32 -0.01 -1.69 6.05
C ARG A 32 -1.32 -2.31 5.52
N LEU A 33 -1.51 -2.35 4.20
CA LEU A 33 -2.77 -2.84 3.62
C LEU A 33 -2.98 -4.33 3.91
N HIS A 34 -1.93 -5.14 3.82
CA HIS A 34 -2.04 -6.58 4.10
C HIS A 34 -2.37 -6.86 5.57
N GLU A 35 -1.78 -6.13 6.52
CA GLU A 35 -2.08 -6.26 7.95
C GLU A 35 -3.55 -5.95 8.22
N ARG A 36 -4.07 -4.89 7.58
CA ARG A 36 -5.49 -4.52 7.70
C ARG A 36 -6.40 -5.59 7.10
N ILE A 37 -6.05 -6.16 5.95
CA ILE A 37 -6.78 -7.27 5.36
C ILE A 37 -6.83 -8.44 6.34
N VAL A 38 -5.70 -8.83 6.94
CA VAL A 38 -5.62 -9.95 7.90
C VAL A 38 -6.46 -9.70 9.16
N GLN A 39 -6.60 -8.44 9.60
CA GLN A 39 -7.44 -8.09 10.75
C GLN A 39 -8.95 -8.26 10.49
N HIS A 40 -9.40 -8.19 9.24
CA HIS A 40 -10.82 -8.14 8.87
C HIS A 40 -11.30 -9.30 7.99
N PHE A 41 -10.37 -10.16 7.55
CA PHE A 41 -10.62 -11.28 6.66
C PHE A 41 -9.97 -12.55 7.22
N ASN A 42 -10.69 -13.66 7.15
CA ASN A 42 -10.11 -14.99 7.34
C ASN A 42 -9.57 -15.56 6.00
N THR A 43 -9.03 -16.78 6.02
CA THR A 43 -8.45 -17.44 4.85
C THR A 43 -9.44 -17.60 3.69
N ASP A 44 -10.67 -18.04 3.97
CA ASP A 44 -11.70 -18.26 2.95
C ASP A 44 -12.17 -16.94 2.33
N GLU A 45 -12.32 -15.91 3.17
CA GLU A 45 -12.69 -14.56 2.71
C GLU A 45 -11.58 -13.90 1.90
N LEU A 46 -10.31 -14.10 2.27
CA LEU A 46 -9.17 -13.64 1.46
C LEU A 46 -9.17 -14.33 0.10
N GLN A 47 -9.44 -15.63 0.06
CA GLN A 47 -9.54 -16.38 -1.18
C GLN A 47 -10.69 -15.88 -2.06
N ALA A 48 -11.87 -15.63 -1.48
CA ALA A 48 -13.00 -15.04 -2.18
C ALA A 48 -12.71 -13.61 -2.68
N LEU A 49 -11.97 -12.81 -1.90
CA LEU A 49 -11.53 -11.48 -2.29
C LEU A 49 -10.65 -11.54 -3.54
N MET A 50 -9.65 -12.44 -3.58
CA MET A 50 -8.78 -12.64 -4.74
C MET A 50 -9.60 -12.93 -6.00
N TYR A 51 -10.53 -13.89 -5.93
CA TYR A 51 -11.42 -14.18 -7.06
C TYR A 51 -12.26 -12.98 -7.49
N SER A 52 -12.77 -12.19 -6.53
CA SER A 52 -13.62 -11.04 -6.83
C SER A 52 -12.90 -9.91 -7.57
N VAL A 53 -11.57 -9.85 -7.48
CA VAL A 53 -10.72 -8.92 -8.25
C VAL A 53 -10.05 -9.59 -9.46
N GLY A 54 -10.45 -10.81 -9.80
CA GLY A 54 -9.96 -11.56 -10.96
C GLY A 54 -8.57 -12.16 -10.79
N VAL A 55 -8.13 -12.38 -9.55
CA VAL A 55 -6.87 -13.07 -9.22
C VAL A 55 -7.19 -14.52 -8.87
N ASN A 56 -6.57 -15.47 -9.57
CA ASN A 56 -6.59 -16.88 -9.17
C ASN A 56 -5.67 -17.04 -7.94
N PRO A 57 -6.17 -17.50 -6.78
CA PRO A 57 -5.36 -17.75 -5.58
C PRO A 57 -4.21 -18.73 -5.78
N GLU A 58 -4.24 -19.57 -6.83
CA GLU A 58 -3.12 -20.47 -7.19
C GLU A 58 -1.94 -19.72 -7.83
N ASN A 59 -2.18 -18.52 -8.39
CA ASN A 59 -1.13 -17.65 -8.93
C ASN A 59 -0.41 -16.86 -7.83
N ILE A 60 -1.03 -16.79 -6.65
CA ILE A 60 -0.38 -16.30 -5.44
C ILE A 60 0.22 -17.54 -4.79
N ALA A 61 1.53 -17.55 -4.56
CA ALA A 61 2.20 -18.69 -3.96
C ALA A 61 1.40 -19.19 -2.73
N PRO A 62 1.28 -20.52 -2.53
CA PRO A 62 0.56 -21.08 -1.38
C PRO A 62 1.33 -20.77 -0.11
N MET A 63 1.18 -19.53 0.35
CA MET A 63 1.85 -18.97 1.51
C MET A 63 0.92 -19.19 2.69
N GLU A 64 1.37 -19.99 3.64
CA GLU A 64 0.92 -19.91 5.02
C GLU A 64 2.07 -19.30 5.82
N PRO A 65 1.81 -18.40 6.79
CA PRO A 65 0.53 -18.00 7.36
C PRO A 65 -0.29 -16.99 6.51
N LEU A 66 -1.56 -16.78 6.89
CA LEU A 66 -2.50 -15.84 6.24
C LEU A 66 -1.88 -14.45 5.96
N THR A 67 -1.06 -13.96 6.87
CA THR A 67 -0.36 -12.68 6.76
C THR A 67 0.57 -12.62 5.56
N GLU A 68 1.35 -13.67 5.32
CA GLU A 68 2.27 -13.75 4.17
C GLU A 68 1.48 -13.85 2.86
N ARG A 69 0.37 -14.59 2.86
CA ARG A 69 -0.53 -14.68 1.70
C ARG A 69 -1.15 -13.34 1.35
N ALA A 70 -1.64 -12.61 2.35
CA ALA A 70 -2.20 -11.28 2.17
C ALA A 70 -1.15 -10.29 1.65
N LEU A 71 0.09 -10.37 2.15
CA LEU A 71 1.20 -9.54 1.67
C LEU A 71 1.49 -9.81 0.20
N GLU A 72 1.68 -11.09 -0.18
CA GLU A 72 1.99 -11.43 -1.57
C GLU A 72 0.84 -11.06 -2.51
N PHE A 73 -0.41 -11.21 -2.08
CA PHE A 73 -1.57 -10.74 -2.83
C PHE A 73 -1.55 -9.22 -3.05
N VAL A 74 -1.31 -8.43 -2.01
CA VAL A 74 -1.20 -6.96 -2.13
C VAL A 74 -0.05 -6.58 -3.06
N LEU A 75 1.12 -7.22 -2.93
CA LEU A 75 2.27 -6.99 -3.80
C LEU A 75 1.95 -7.36 -5.25
N HIS A 76 1.26 -8.47 -5.49
CA HIS A 76 0.78 -8.85 -6.81
C HIS A 76 -0.10 -7.74 -7.41
N MET A 77 -1.11 -7.26 -6.67
CA MET A 77 -1.99 -6.19 -7.14
C MET A 77 -1.21 -4.89 -7.43
N GLN A 78 -0.21 -4.55 -6.62
CA GLN A 78 0.66 -3.39 -6.85
C GLN A 78 1.50 -3.54 -8.12
N ARG A 79 2.14 -4.69 -8.33
CA ARG A 79 2.95 -4.97 -9.54
C ARG A 79 2.14 -4.86 -10.83
N HIS A 80 0.84 -5.14 -10.76
CA HIS A 80 -0.07 -5.04 -11.90
C HIS A 80 -0.85 -3.71 -11.96
N GLY A 81 -0.57 -2.74 -11.09
CA GLY A 81 -1.25 -1.44 -11.09
C GLY A 81 -2.73 -1.50 -10.68
N LYS A 82 -3.15 -2.55 -9.97
CA LYS A 82 -4.55 -2.82 -9.59
C LYS A 82 -4.86 -2.46 -8.13
N THR A 83 -3.99 -1.70 -7.45
CA THR A 83 -4.18 -1.35 -6.03
C THR A 83 -5.49 -0.61 -5.77
N GLU A 84 -5.86 0.35 -6.62
CA GLU A 84 -7.12 1.10 -6.47
C GLU A 84 -8.36 0.19 -6.62
N GLN A 85 -8.29 -0.79 -7.53
CA GLN A 85 -9.36 -1.79 -7.69
C GLN A 85 -9.50 -2.63 -6.41
N LEU A 86 -8.37 -3.02 -5.80
CA LEU A 86 -8.37 -3.74 -4.53
C LEU A 86 -8.98 -2.89 -3.41
N ILE A 87 -8.54 -1.64 -3.24
CA ILE A 87 -9.05 -0.72 -2.21
C ILE A 87 -10.57 -0.49 -2.39
N THR A 88 -11.02 -0.24 -3.62
CA THR A 88 -12.44 -0.11 -3.95
C THR A 88 -13.21 -1.35 -3.50
N ARG A 89 -12.71 -2.54 -3.86
CA ARG A 89 -13.38 -3.79 -3.52
C ARG A 89 -13.40 -4.06 -2.02
N LEU A 90 -12.34 -3.69 -1.30
CA LEU A 90 -12.28 -3.78 0.15
C LEU A 90 -13.31 -2.83 0.80
N GLY A 91 -13.45 -1.61 0.28
CA GLY A 91 -14.48 -0.66 0.70
C GLY A 91 -15.90 -1.20 0.52
N ASP A 92 -16.19 -1.87 -0.60
CA ASP A 92 -17.50 -2.51 -0.83
C ASP A 92 -17.80 -3.63 0.19
N LEU A 93 -16.79 -4.44 0.52
CA LEU A 93 -16.95 -5.61 1.40
C LEU A 93 -16.95 -5.25 2.88
N ARG A 94 -16.28 -4.16 3.26
CA ARG A 94 -16.12 -3.67 4.63
C ARG A 94 -16.17 -2.13 4.63
N PRO A 95 -17.36 -1.53 4.44
CA PRO A 95 -17.51 -0.08 4.27
C PRO A 95 -17.22 0.74 5.53
N LEU A 96 -17.18 0.09 6.70
CA LEU A 96 -16.86 0.74 7.98
C LEU A 96 -15.36 0.77 8.28
N VAL A 97 -14.52 0.13 7.45
CA VAL A 97 -13.08 0.12 7.60
C VAL A 97 -12.49 1.17 6.68
N ASP A 98 -11.60 2.02 7.20
CA ASP A 98 -10.86 2.95 6.36
C ASP A 98 -9.69 2.25 5.66
N TRP A 99 -9.83 2.11 4.35
CA TRP A 99 -8.86 1.49 3.45
C TRP A 99 -7.91 2.50 2.77
N HIS A 100 -8.18 3.80 2.86
CA HIS A 100 -7.42 4.87 2.21
C HIS A 100 -6.44 5.57 3.17
N GLU A 101 -6.68 5.49 4.48
CA GLU A 101 -5.75 5.98 5.52
C GLU A 101 -4.50 5.09 5.72
N ILE A 102 -4.31 4.12 4.84
CA ILE A 102 -3.28 3.10 4.99
C ILE A 102 -1.99 3.55 4.36
#